data_AF-A0A5C3LAQ1-F1
#
_entry.id   AF-A0A5C3LAQ1-F1
#
_cell.length_a   1.000
_cell.length_b   1.000
_cell.length_c   1.000
_cell.angle_alpha   90.00
_cell.angle_beta   90.00
_cell.angle_gamma   90.00
#
_symmetry.space_group_name_H-M   'P 1'
#
loop_
_entity.id
_entity.type
_entity.pdbx_description
1 polymer ?
#
loop_
_entity_poly.entity_id
_entity_poly.type
_entity_poly.pdbx_seq_one_letter_code
_entity_poly.pdbx_strand_id
1 'polypeptide(L)'
;MLFSSCTAALSRRVFASVTRPYNYLPRFVHSYTSAIPAVDRMQDLAGRISTSDEARWAQLDATRKTDDVPHGPYKGRSVRVQAGAVGDAIQRLDQILARNQVRKRLRLAERHEKRGNKLRRLASERWRKRFAFAVREKVQLVHKIRDRGA
;
A
#
# COMPACT_ATOMS: atom_id res chain seq x y z
N MET A 1 10.01 -62.18 34.42
CA MET A 1 9.08 -61.10 34.81
C MET A 1 8.33 -60.68 33.57
N LEU A 2 7.00 -60.77 33.63
CA LEU A 2 6.09 -60.77 32.48
C LEU A 2 5.87 -59.36 31.93
N PHE A 3 5.80 -59.29 30.59
CA PHE A 3 5.24 -58.19 29.84
C PHE A 3 3.79 -57.95 30.28
N SER A 4 3.44 -56.70 30.59
CA SER A 4 2.04 -56.28 30.72
C SER A 4 1.84 -55.01 29.90
N SER A 5 1.30 -55.26 28.71
CA SER A 5 0.74 -54.31 27.77
C SER A 5 -0.44 -53.56 28.40
N CYS A 6 -0.34 -52.23 28.49
CA CYS A 6 -1.50 -51.38 28.69
C CYS A 6 -1.80 -50.65 27.38
N THR A 7 -2.81 -51.17 26.69
CA THR A 7 -3.51 -50.56 25.57
C THR A 7 -4.30 -49.35 26.05
N ALA A 8 -4.09 -48.18 25.45
CA ALA A 8 -5.02 -47.06 25.58
C ALA A 8 -5.19 -46.34 24.24
N ALA A 9 -6.30 -46.71 23.61
CA ALA A 9 -7.24 -45.89 22.83
C ALA A 9 -6.69 -44.79 21.90
N LEU A 10 -6.95 -45.03 20.61
CA LEU A 10 -7.09 -44.01 19.58
C LEU A 10 -8.01 -42.87 20.07
N SER A 11 -7.49 -41.64 20.06
CA SER A 11 -8.30 -40.47 19.76
C SER A 11 -7.63 -39.71 18.62
N ARG A 12 -8.04 -40.07 17.40
CA ARG A 12 -7.84 -39.24 16.22
C ARG A 12 -8.54 -37.91 16.47
N ARG A 13 -7.81 -36.92 17.01
CA ARG A 13 -8.18 -35.52 16.80
C ARG A 13 -7.83 -35.18 15.37
N VAL A 14 -8.82 -35.38 14.50
CA VAL A 14 -8.93 -34.70 13.22
C VAL A 14 -8.92 -33.20 13.56
N PHE A 15 -7.73 -32.60 13.57
CA PHE A 15 -7.63 -31.15 13.46
C PHE A 15 -8.05 -30.84 12.04
N ALA A 16 -9.33 -30.53 11.90
CA ALA A 16 -9.91 -29.92 10.71
C ALA A 16 -8.93 -28.84 10.26
N SER A 17 -8.44 -28.99 9.04
CA SER A 17 -7.77 -27.92 8.32
C SER A 17 -8.69 -26.71 8.43
N VAL A 18 -8.19 -25.67 9.08
CA VAL A 18 -8.80 -24.35 9.02
C VAL A 18 -8.61 -23.89 7.57
N THR A 19 -9.50 -24.34 6.70
CA THR A 19 -9.77 -23.71 5.42
C THR A 19 -10.07 -22.27 5.74
N ARG A 20 -9.15 -21.38 5.42
CA ARG A 20 -9.45 -19.95 5.37
C ARG A 20 -10.42 -19.79 4.20
N PRO A 21 -11.72 -19.53 4.38
CA PRO A 21 -12.50 -19.07 3.26
C PRO A 21 -11.92 -17.70 2.90
N TYR A 22 -11.48 -17.57 1.65
CA TYR A 22 -11.25 -16.26 1.07
C TYR A 22 -12.54 -15.48 1.25
N ASN A 23 -12.53 -14.46 2.11
CA ASN A 23 -13.60 -13.48 2.20
C ASN A 23 -13.63 -12.74 0.85
N TYR A 24 -14.41 -13.27 -0.08
CA TYR A 24 -14.96 -12.51 -1.18
C TYR A 24 -15.70 -11.32 -0.56
N LEU A 25 -15.28 -10.12 -0.95
CA LEU A 25 -15.91 -8.86 -0.55
C LEU A 25 -17.42 -8.92 -0.83
N PRO A 26 -18.25 -8.26 0.01
CA PRO A 26 -19.68 -8.21 -0.22
C PRO A 26 -19.97 -7.60 -1.59
N ARG A 27 -20.65 -8.37 -2.44
CA ARG A 27 -21.14 -7.95 -3.75
C ARG A 27 -22.16 -6.84 -3.51
N PHE A 28 -21.74 -5.59 -3.62
CA PHE A 28 -22.61 -4.43 -3.51
C PHE A 28 -23.55 -4.41 -4.71
N VAL A 29 -24.75 -4.98 -4.55
CA VAL A 29 -25.81 -4.95 -5.56
C VAL A 29 -26.33 -3.52 -5.60
N HIS A 30 -25.81 -2.71 -6.51
CA HIS A 30 -26.40 -1.42 -6.81
C HIS A 30 -27.72 -1.70 -7.54
N SER A 31 -28.86 -1.55 -6.85
CA SER A 31 -30.14 -1.38 -7.52
C SER A 31 -30.14 0.00 -8.19
N TYR A 32 -29.84 0.04 -9.48
CA TYR A 32 -29.96 1.24 -10.28
C TYR A 32 -31.45 1.52 -10.54
N THR A 33 -32.12 2.11 -9.56
CA THR A 33 -33.25 2.99 -9.85
C THR A 33 -32.66 4.36 -10.19
N SER A 34 -32.57 4.64 -11.48
CA SER A 34 -32.64 6.00 -11.98
C SER A 34 -33.51 5.97 -13.22
N ALA A 35 -34.69 6.58 -13.09
CA ALA A 35 -35.55 6.96 -14.20
C ALA A 35 -34.69 7.57 -15.30
N ILE A 36 -34.68 6.93 -16.47
CA ILE A 36 -34.07 7.46 -17.68
C ILE A 36 -35.13 8.35 -18.32
N PRO A 37 -34.97 9.70 -18.37
CA PRO A 37 -35.81 10.50 -19.24
C PRO A 37 -35.52 10.09 -20.69
N ALA A 38 -36.59 9.75 -21.39
CA ALA A 38 -36.57 9.29 -22.76
C ALA A 38 -36.02 10.36 -23.72
N VAL A 39 -35.21 9.89 -24.66
CA VAL A 39 -35.00 10.40 -26.04
C VAL A 39 -34.48 11.84 -26.22
N ASP A 40 -33.15 12.04 -26.07
CA ASP A 40 -32.43 12.99 -26.96
C ASP A 40 -30.89 12.81 -27.02
N ARG A 41 -30.38 11.57 -27.04
CA ARG A 41 -28.92 11.30 -27.16
C ARG A 41 -28.57 10.19 -28.15
N MET A 42 -29.32 10.07 -29.24
CA MET A 42 -28.97 9.08 -30.28
C MET A 42 -27.99 9.60 -31.33
N GLN A 43 -27.70 10.90 -31.37
CA GLN A 43 -26.79 11.47 -32.39
C GLN A 43 -25.34 11.64 -31.88
N ASP A 44 -25.10 11.70 -30.56
CA ASP A 44 -23.75 11.91 -29.99
C ASP A 44 -22.91 10.62 -29.87
N LEU A 45 -23.54 9.44 -29.92
CA LEU A 45 -22.85 8.15 -29.82
C LEU A 45 -22.24 7.72 -31.16
N ALA A 46 -22.83 8.14 -32.29
CA ALA A 46 -22.34 7.78 -33.62
C ALA A 46 -20.99 8.45 -33.95
N GLY A 47 -20.74 9.66 -33.46
CA GLY A 47 -19.44 10.35 -33.62
C GLY A 47 -18.31 9.80 -32.74
N ARG A 48 -18.62 8.96 -31.76
CA ARG A 48 -17.64 8.32 -30.86
C ARG A 48 -17.11 6.98 -31.35
N ILE A 49 -17.80 6.34 -32.31
CA ILE A 49 -17.52 4.97 -32.77
C ILE A 49 -16.77 4.97 -34.12
N SER A 50 -16.58 6.12 -34.78
CA SER A 50 -15.90 6.19 -36.08
C SER A 50 -14.38 6.37 -36.02
N THR A 51 -13.81 6.65 -34.85
CA THR A 51 -12.36 6.44 -34.68
C THR A 51 -12.14 4.96 -34.55
N SER A 52 -11.47 4.34 -35.54
CA SER A 52 -11.02 2.96 -35.41
C SER A 52 -10.28 2.81 -34.08
N ASP A 53 -10.41 1.66 -33.42
CA ASP A 53 -9.72 1.44 -32.15
C ASP A 53 -8.22 1.72 -32.30
N GLU A 54 -7.64 1.42 -33.46
CA GLU A 54 -6.26 1.75 -33.83
C GLU A 54 -5.98 3.26 -33.81
N ALA A 55 -6.87 4.10 -34.33
CA ALA A 55 -6.69 5.55 -34.31
C ALA A 55 -6.70 6.10 -32.87
N ARG A 56 -7.53 5.52 -32.00
CA ARG A 56 -7.57 5.86 -30.57
C ARG A 56 -6.31 5.39 -29.85
N TRP A 57 -5.85 4.18 -30.12
CA TRP A 57 -4.60 3.65 -29.56
C TRP A 57 -3.39 4.45 -30.06
N ALA A 58 -3.36 4.85 -31.32
CA ALA A 58 -2.32 5.70 -31.89
C ALA A 58 -2.28 7.09 -31.25
N GLN A 59 -3.44 7.70 -30.96
CA GLN A 59 -3.49 8.96 -30.20
C GLN A 59 -2.99 8.80 -28.76
N LEU A 60 -3.35 7.71 -28.08
CA LEU A 60 -2.86 7.41 -26.73
C LEU A 60 -1.35 7.17 -26.72
N ASP A 61 -0.80 6.49 -27.73
CA ASP A 61 0.63 6.27 -27.87
C ASP A 61 1.38 7.57 -28.23
N ALA A 62 0.82 8.40 -29.11
CA ALA A 62 1.37 9.71 -29.45
C ALA A 62 1.37 10.70 -28.26
N THR A 63 0.37 10.61 -27.37
CA THR A 63 0.29 11.44 -26.16
C THR A 63 1.04 10.83 -24.97
N ARG A 64 1.48 9.58 -25.09
CA ARG A 64 2.29 8.91 -24.07
C ARG A 64 3.64 9.61 -24.01
N LYS A 65 3.85 10.40 -22.95
CA LYS A 65 5.19 10.85 -22.59
C LYS A 65 6.02 9.61 -22.31
N THR A 66 6.97 9.30 -23.20
CA THR A 66 7.99 8.28 -23.00
C THR A 66 8.97 8.77 -21.93
N ASP A 67 8.52 8.77 -20.68
CA ASP A 67 9.39 8.88 -19.50
C ASP A 67 10.22 7.59 -19.28
N ASP A 68 10.33 6.75 -20.32
CA ASP A 68 11.03 5.48 -20.40
C ASP A 68 12.56 5.64 -20.48
N VAL A 69 13.09 6.74 -19.94
CA VAL A 69 14.49 6.79 -19.55
C VAL A 69 14.66 5.77 -18.40
N PRO A 70 15.56 4.77 -18.55
CA PRO A 70 15.87 3.84 -17.47
C PRO A 70 16.07 4.63 -16.19
N HIS A 71 15.34 4.27 -15.15
CA HIS A 71 15.37 5.01 -13.91
C HIS A 71 16.77 4.87 -13.30
N GLY A 72 17.65 5.83 -13.61
CA GLY A 72 19.00 5.85 -13.08
C GLY A 72 18.99 5.95 -11.55
N PRO A 73 20.10 5.63 -10.87
CA PRO A 73 20.19 5.65 -9.40
C PRO A 73 19.87 7.01 -8.77
N TYR A 74 19.89 8.08 -9.58
CA TYR A 74 19.59 9.45 -9.20
C TYR A 74 18.11 9.85 -9.36
N LYS A 75 17.28 9.05 -10.05
CA LYS A 75 15.86 9.36 -10.25
C LYS A 75 15.14 9.34 -8.90
N GLY A 76 14.45 10.43 -8.57
CA GLY A 76 13.81 10.62 -7.26
C GLY A 76 14.77 10.97 -6.11
N ARG A 77 16.04 11.29 -6.40
CA ARG A 77 17.04 11.81 -5.46
C ARG A 77 17.73 13.07 -5.99
N SER A 78 17.20 13.66 -7.04
CA SER A 78 17.63 14.94 -7.60
C SER A 78 16.56 16.00 -7.32
N VAL A 79 17.01 17.23 -7.07
CA VAL A 79 16.15 18.40 -6.89
C VAL A 79 16.71 19.52 -7.76
N ARG A 80 15.87 20.11 -8.61
CA ARG A 80 16.27 21.28 -9.40
C ARG A 80 16.35 22.50 -8.48
N VAL A 81 17.45 23.23 -8.54
CA VAL A 81 17.60 24.53 -7.86
C VAL A 81 16.75 25.56 -8.60
N GLN A 82 15.87 26.25 -7.88
CA GLN A 82 15.04 27.33 -8.42
C GLN A 82 15.59 28.67 -7.97
N ALA A 83 15.70 29.63 -8.89
CA ALA A 83 16.05 31.03 -8.60
C ALA A 83 17.33 31.22 -7.75
N GLY A 84 18.33 30.33 -7.88
CA GLY A 84 19.57 30.41 -7.11
C GLY A 84 19.44 30.09 -5.62
N ALA A 85 18.25 29.71 -5.13
CA ALA A 85 18.00 29.34 -3.74
C ALA A 85 18.51 27.92 -3.44
N VAL A 86 19.83 27.78 -3.31
CA VAL A 86 20.50 26.49 -3.07
C VAL A 86 20.12 25.90 -1.71
N GLY A 87 19.98 26.74 -0.68
CA GLY A 87 19.62 26.29 0.67
C GLY A 87 18.30 25.52 0.70
N ASP A 88 17.26 26.05 0.06
CA ASP A 88 15.95 25.42 -0.03
C ASP A 88 16.00 24.10 -0.81
N ALA A 89 16.78 24.06 -1.89
CA ALA A 89 16.97 22.84 -2.68
C ALA A 89 17.63 21.73 -1.85
N ILE A 90 18.63 22.07 -1.02
CA ILE A 90 19.28 21.12 -0.11
C ILE A 90 18.30 20.61 0.94
N GLN A 91 17.50 21.50 1.56
CA GLN A 91 16.49 21.07 2.55
C GLN A 91 15.44 20.14 1.93
N ARG A 92 14.97 20.46 0.72
CA ARG A 92 14.05 19.59 -0.03
C ARG A 92 14.67 18.23 -0.32
N LEU A 93 15.93 18.21 -0.76
CA LEU A 93 16.68 16.97 -0.99
C LEU A 93 16.79 16.14 0.29
N ASP A 94 17.11 16.76 1.42
CA ASP A 94 17.21 16.08 2.72
C ASP A 94 15.90 15.47 3.18
N GLN A 95 14.77 16.17 2.97
CA GLN A 95 13.44 15.62 3.23
C GLN A 95 13.13 14.41 2.34
N ILE A 96 13.50 14.46 1.06
CA ILE A 96 13.32 13.34 0.12
C ILE A 96 14.13 12.13 0.57
N LEU A 97 15.41 12.32 0.94
CA LEU A 97 16.28 11.26 1.43
C LEU A 97 15.77 10.65 2.75
N ALA A 98 15.19 11.47 3.63
CA ALA A 98 14.58 11.03 4.89
C ALA A 98 13.31 10.21 4.66
N ARG A 99 12.39 10.66 3.79
CA ARG A 99 11.17 9.91 3.42
C ARG A 99 11.50 8.55 2.83
N ASN A 100 12.50 8.51 1.94
CA ASN A 100 12.97 7.28 1.30
C ASN A 100 13.85 6.40 2.22
N GLN A 101 14.18 6.89 3.42
CA GLN A 101 15.00 6.19 4.42
C GLN A 101 16.39 5.78 3.91
N VAL A 102 16.97 6.55 2.98
CA VAL A 102 18.23 6.20 2.30
C VAL A 102 19.38 6.08 3.30
N ARG A 103 19.54 7.09 4.18
CA ARG A 103 20.60 7.12 5.21
C ARG A 103 20.48 5.94 6.19
N LYS A 104 19.25 5.60 6.63
CA LYS A 104 19.01 4.45 7.52
C LYS A 104 19.38 3.13 6.83
N ARG A 105 18.99 2.96 5.57
CA ARG A 105 19.29 1.76 4.78
C ARG A 105 20.78 1.60 4.56
N LEU A 106 21.49 2.70 4.25
CA LEU A 106 22.94 2.70 4.08
C LEU A 106 23.62 2.18 5.36
N ARG A 107 23.29 2.75 6.53
CA ARG A 107 23.82 2.28 7.82
C ARG A 107 23.53 0.81 8.13
N LEU A 108 22.34 0.33 7.78
CA LEU A 108 21.97 -1.08 7.97
C LEU A 108 22.66 -2.01 6.96
N ALA A 109 23.09 -1.49 5.82
CA ALA A 109 23.76 -2.24 4.76
C ALA A 109 25.29 -2.28 4.93
N GLU A 110 25.87 -1.36 5.70
CA GLU A 110 27.31 -1.34 6.01
C GLU A 110 27.82 -2.66 6.58
N ARG A 111 26.99 -3.41 7.33
CA ARG A 111 27.33 -4.72 7.88
C ARG A 111 26.22 -5.73 7.66
N HIS A 112 26.59 -6.98 7.46
CA HIS A 112 25.62 -8.07 7.33
C HIS A 112 24.85 -8.29 8.63
N GLU A 113 23.52 -8.10 8.59
CA GLU A 113 22.61 -8.49 9.66
C GLU A 113 22.08 -9.91 9.42
N LYS A 114 22.35 -10.84 10.35
CA LYS A 114 21.81 -12.21 10.30
C LYS A 114 20.28 -12.19 10.17
N ARG A 115 19.72 -13.07 9.35
CA ARG A 115 18.26 -13.15 9.06
C ARG A 115 17.39 -13.15 10.32
N GLY A 116 17.73 -13.94 11.34
CA GLY A 116 16.96 -14.01 12.59
C GLY A 116 16.92 -12.68 13.35
N ASN A 117 18.05 -11.97 13.41
CA ASN A 117 18.15 -10.66 14.04
C ASN A 117 17.34 -9.62 13.27
N LYS A 118 17.43 -9.64 11.93
CA LYS A 118 16.62 -8.78 11.05
C LYS A 118 15.12 -8.98 11.27
N LEU A 119 14.65 -10.22 11.36
CA LEU A 119 13.23 -10.52 11.59
C LEU A 119 12.76 -10.02 12.96
N ARG A 120 13.53 -10.28 14.02
CA ARG A 120 13.25 -9.79 15.38
C ARG A 120 13.18 -8.26 15.41
N ARG A 121 14.17 -7.58 14.82
CA ARG A 121 14.19 -6.11 14.71
C ARG A 121 12.95 -5.59 13.98
N LEU A 122 12.60 -6.16 12.82
CA LEU A 122 11.44 -5.74 12.05
C LEU A 122 10.12 -5.97 12.80
N ALA A 123 10.00 -7.05 13.58
CA ALA A 123 8.83 -7.29 14.41
C ALA A 123 8.72 -6.23 15.52
N SER A 124 9.80 -5.95 16.24
CA SER A 124 9.84 -4.91 17.29
C SER A 124 9.63 -3.50 16.73
N GLU A 125 10.17 -3.17 15.55
CA GLU A 125 9.90 -1.90 14.86
C GLU A 125 8.41 -1.76 14.49
N ARG A 126 7.80 -2.81 13.92
CA ARG A 126 6.37 -2.82 13.59
C ARG A 126 5.51 -2.64 14.84
N TRP A 127 5.82 -3.35 15.92
CA TRP A 127 5.10 -3.24 17.18
C TRP A 127 5.15 -1.81 17.73
N ARG A 128 6.34 -1.22 17.83
CA ARG A 128 6.51 0.16 18.32
C ARG A 128 5.73 1.17 17.49
N LYS A 129 5.69 1.01 16.16
CA LYS A 129 4.89 1.87 15.27
C LYS A 129 3.40 1.72 15.53
N ARG A 130 2.89 0.48 15.65
CA ARG A 130 1.48 0.21 15.93
C ARG A 130 1.07 0.71 17.32
N PHE A 131 1.92 0.49 18.31
CA PHE A 131 1.71 0.99 19.68
C PHE A 131 1.64 2.51 19.70
N ALA A 132 2.61 3.19 19.09
CA ALA A 132 2.59 4.66 19.02
C ALA A 132 1.36 5.20 18.27
N PHE A 133 0.92 4.52 17.20
CA PHE A 133 -0.31 4.89 16.50
C PHE A 133 -1.53 4.77 17.39
N ALA A 134 -1.70 3.62 18.08
CA ALA A 134 -2.82 3.40 18.98
C ALA A 134 -2.84 4.39 20.15
N VAL A 135 -1.68 4.68 20.76
CA VAL A 135 -1.56 5.68 21.83
C VAL A 135 -1.97 7.07 21.32
N ARG A 136 -1.49 7.47 20.13
CA ARG A 136 -1.85 8.77 19.53
C ARG A 136 -3.36 8.88 19.29
N GLU A 137 -3.98 7.82 18.79
CA GLU A 137 -5.43 7.78 18.55
C GLU A 137 -6.22 7.97 19.86
N LYS A 138 -5.79 7.31 20.94
CA LYS A 138 -6.42 7.46 22.27
C LYS A 138 -6.21 8.86 22.85
N VAL A 139 -5.00 9.42 22.75
CA VAL A 139 -4.73 10.80 23.23
C VAL A 139 -5.54 11.82 22.43
N GLN A 140 -5.63 11.66 21.11
CA GLN A 140 -6.46 12.53 20.27
C GLN A 140 -7.94 12.45 20.65
N LEU A 141 -8.44 11.27 21.02
CA LEU A 141 -9.80 11.11 21.54
C LEU A 141 -9.99 11.87 22.86
N VAL A 142 -9.06 11.73 23.80
CA VAL A 142 -9.10 12.46 25.09
C VAL A 142 -9.11 13.96 24.87
N HIS A 143 -8.26 14.47 23.99
CA HIS A 143 -8.25 15.90 23.65
C HIS A 143 -9.61 16.33 23.08
N LYS A 144 -10.20 15.57 22.16
CA LYS A 144 -11.54 15.86 21.61
C LYS A 144 -12.64 15.86 22.67
N ILE A 145 -12.57 14.99 23.68
CA ILE A 145 -13.53 14.96 24.78
C ILE A 145 -13.39 16.21 25.64
N ARG A 146 -12.15 16.55 26.02
CA ARG A 146 -11.83 17.77 26.77
C ARG A 146 -12.28 19.03 26.04
N ASP A 147 -12.02 19.12 24.74
CA ASP A 147 -12.38 20.29 23.92
C ASP A 147 -13.90 20.46 23.79
N ARG A 148 -14.69 19.39 24.04
CA ARG A 148 -16.16 19.44 24.14
C ARG A 148 -16.68 19.88 25.51
N GLY A 149 -15.81 20.03 26.51
CA GLY A 149 -16.16 20.50 27.85
C GLY A 149 -16.64 19.41 28.82
N ALA A 150 -16.27 18.15 28.58
CA ALA A 150 -16.44 17.04 29.53
C ALA A 150 -15.20 16.83 30.41
#